data_AF-A0A266LU49-F1
#
_entry.id   AF-A0A266LU49-F1
#
_cell.length_a   1.000
_cell.length_b   1.000
_cell.length_c   1.000
_cell.angle_alpha   90.00
_cell.angle_beta   90.00
_cell.angle_gamma   90.00
#
_symmetry.space_group_name_H-M   'P 1'
#
loop_
_entity.id
_entity.type
_entity.pdbx_description
1 polymer ?
#
loop_
_entity_poly.entity_id
_entity_poly.type
_entity_poly.pdbx_seq_one_letter_code
_entity_poly.pdbx_strand_id
1 'polypeptide(L)'
;MKRILVALAVLAVTGCAATSETAVKHGKRGLHINCSGLSSSWNKCYAEADKACGTKGYRVIAKSGDAAEEPGDYPFGLNPAGYTSRSMIVICK
;
A
#
# COMPACT_ATOMS: atom_id res chain seq x y z
N MET A 1 15.98 -11.26 -43.33
CA MET A 1 15.95 -10.09 -42.43
C MET A 1 14.61 -9.88 -41.72
N LYS A 2 13.44 -9.95 -42.40
CA LYS A 2 12.11 -9.77 -41.77
C LYS A 2 11.79 -10.71 -40.59
N ARG A 3 12.22 -11.99 -40.67
CA ARG A 3 11.95 -12.99 -39.61
C ARG A 3 12.69 -12.71 -38.30
N ILE A 4 13.87 -12.09 -38.38
CA ILE A 4 14.66 -11.71 -37.20
C ILE A 4 13.97 -10.56 -36.46
N LEU A 5 13.44 -9.59 -37.21
CA LEU A 5 12.67 -8.48 -36.63
C LEU A 5 11.41 -8.95 -35.92
N VAL A 6 10.71 -9.95 -36.48
CA VAL A 6 9.52 -10.55 -35.84
C VAL A 6 9.90 -11.29 -34.55
N ALA A 7 11.00 -12.04 -34.54
CA ALA A 7 11.46 -12.73 -33.33
C ALA A 7 11.86 -11.75 -32.21
N LEU A 8 12.51 -10.65 -32.56
CA LEU A 8 12.89 -9.60 -31.61
C LEU A 8 11.66 -8.88 -31.01
N ALA A 9 10.62 -8.67 -31.81
CA ALA A 9 9.37 -8.07 -31.34
C ALA A 9 8.64 -8.95 -30.32
N VAL A 10 8.66 -10.28 -30.50
CA VAL A 10 8.00 -11.22 -29.58
C VAL A 10 8.72 -11.31 -28.23
N LEU A 11 10.06 -11.30 -28.24
CA LEU A 11 10.89 -11.31 -27.03
C LEU A 11 10.72 -10.04 -26.17
N ALA A 12 10.36 -8.91 -26.78
CA ALA A 12 10.15 -7.66 -26.05
C ALA A 12 8.85 -7.66 -25.21
N VAL A 13 7.91 -8.55 -25.47
CA VAL A 13 6.59 -8.58 -24.79
C VAL A 13 6.60 -9.53 -23.58
N THR A 14 7.62 -10.37 -23.41
CA THR A 14 7.75 -11.25 -22.24
C THR A 14 8.35 -10.48 -21.06
N GLY A 15 7.51 -9.74 -20.35
CA GLY A 15 7.87 -9.14 -19.05
C GLY A 15 7.88 -10.20 -17.94
N CYS A 16 8.96 -10.26 -17.16
CA CYS A 16 8.97 -11.02 -15.92
C CYS A 16 8.04 -10.35 -14.89
N ALA A 17 6.88 -10.94 -14.64
CA ALA A 17 6.06 -10.57 -13.49
C ALA A 17 6.71 -11.18 -12.22
N ALA A 18 7.76 -10.55 -11.72
CA ALA A 18 8.37 -10.91 -10.45
C ALA A 18 7.46 -10.45 -9.30
N THR A 19 6.55 -11.33 -8.86
CA THR A 19 5.81 -11.11 -7.62
C THR A 19 6.76 -11.30 -6.44
N SER A 20 7.08 -10.21 -5.74
CA SER A 20 7.82 -10.30 -4.48
C SER A 20 6.85 -10.71 -3.38
N GLU A 21 6.73 -12.03 -3.15
CA GLU A 21 6.12 -12.51 -1.92
C GLU A 21 7.00 -12.10 -0.74
N THR A 22 6.59 -11.05 -0.04
CA THR A 22 7.21 -10.63 1.23
C THR A 22 6.71 -11.53 2.35
N ALA A 23 7.13 -12.81 2.32
CA ALA A 23 6.88 -13.74 3.40
C ALA A 23 7.76 -13.36 4.60
N VAL A 24 7.13 -12.78 5.61
CA VAL A 24 7.76 -12.52 6.91
C VAL A 24 8.20 -13.86 7.51
N LYS A 25 9.50 -13.98 7.81
CA LYS A 25 10.22 -15.18 8.32
C LYS A 25 9.63 -15.85 9.58
N HIS A 26 8.58 -15.29 10.19
CA HIS A 26 7.94 -15.77 11.42
C HIS A 26 6.59 -16.48 11.20
N GLY A 27 6.26 -16.87 9.96
CA GLY A 27 5.00 -17.58 9.63
C GLY A 27 3.73 -16.71 9.73
N LYS A 28 3.85 -15.47 10.23
CA LYS A 28 2.78 -14.47 10.22
C LYS A 28 3.00 -13.49 9.09
N ARG A 29 2.00 -13.31 8.21
CA ARG A 29 2.07 -12.40 7.07
C ARG A 29 2.10 -10.95 7.55
N GLY A 30 3.18 -10.23 7.26
CA GLY A 30 3.28 -8.79 7.48
C GLY A 30 2.86 -8.02 6.23
N LEU A 31 2.17 -6.90 6.42
CA LEU A 31 1.75 -6.01 5.33
C LEU A 31 2.15 -4.58 5.64
N HIS A 32 2.70 -3.90 4.63
CA HIS A 32 2.86 -2.45 4.62
C HIS A 32 1.74 -1.85 3.76
N ILE A 33 0.89 -1.03 4.39
CA ILE A 33 -0.31 -0.43 3.80
C ILE A 33 -0.05 1.06 3.66
N ASN A 34 -0.12 1.56 2.44
CA ASN A 34 -0.04 2.98 2.15
C ASN A 34 -1.46 3.54 1.99
N CYS A 35 -1.92 4.35 2.96
CA CYS A 35 -3.21 5.03 2.89
C CYS A 35 -3.11 6.51 2.53
N SER A 36 -1.97 6.95 1.98
CA SER A 36 -1.77 8.31 1.46
C SER A 36 -2.78 8.67 0.37
N GLY A 37 -3.09 9.96 0.23
CA GLY A 37 -3.99 10.52 -0.78
C GLY A 37 -4.86 11.64 -0.25
N LEU A 38 -5.73 12.21 -1.10
CA LEU A 38 -6.62 13.31 -0.73
C LEU A 38 -7.58 12.97 0.42
N SER A 39 -7.92 11.68 0.55
CA SER A 39 -8.74 11.09 1.62
C SER A 39 -7.91 10.29 2.63
N SER A 40 -6.62 10.62 2.75
CA SER A 40 -5.67 10.04 3.68
C SER A 40 -6.28 9.96 5.07
N SER A 41 -6.79 8.79 5.44
CA SER A 41 -7.45 8.55 6.72
C SER A 41 -7.00 7.21 7.26
N TRP A 42 -6.81 7.14 8.57
CA TRP A 42 -6.47 5.89 9.24
C TRP A 42 -7.54 4.82 9.02
N ASN A 43 -8.81 5.22 8.86
CA ASN A 43 -9.92 4.33 8.50
C ASN A 43 -9.66 3.56 7.20
N LYS A 44 -9.07 4.19 6.18
CA LYS A 44 -8.69 3.51 4.93
C LYS A 44 -7.60 2.46 5.18
N CYS A 45 -6.60 2.81 5.99
CA CYS A 45 -5.55 1.86 6.38
C CYS A 45 -6.13 0.65 7.13
N TYR A 46 -7.07 0.87 8.06
CA TYR A 46 -7.74 -0.21 8.79
C TYR A 46 -8.60 -1.09 7.88
N ALA A 47 -9.38 -0.50 6.97
CA ALA A 47 -10.21 -1.24 6.02
C ALA A 47 -9.37 -2.13 5.08
N GLU A 48 -8.24 -1.64 4.58
CA GLU A 48 -7.32 -2.45 3.77
C GLU A 48 -6.66 -3.57 4.61
N ALA A 49 -6.35 -3.30 5.88
CA ALA A 49 -5.82 -4.32 6.79
C ALA A 49 -6.85 -5.43 7.08
N ASP A 50 -8.11 -5.06 7.31
CA ASP A 50 -9.22 -6.00 7.50
C ASP A 50 -9.44 -6.84 6.25
N LYS A 51 -9.44 -6.22 5.07
CA LYS A 51 -9.56 -6.92 3.78
C LYS A 51 -8.42 -7.91 3.56
N ALA A 52 -7.19 -7.55 3.92
CA ALA A 52 -6.01 -8.38 3.66
C ALA A 52 -5.79 -9.51 4.69
N CYS A 53 -6.13 -9.28 5.95
CA CYS A 53 -5.96 -10.25 7.04
C CYS A 53 -7.25 -11.05 7.36
N GLY A 54 -8.41 -10.58 6.91
CA GLY A 54 -9.70 -11.26 7.07
C GLY A 54 -10.15 -11.38 8.53
N THR A 55 -10.98 -12.37 8.80
CA THR A 55 -11.63 -12.59 10.12
C THR A 55 -10.67 -12.93 11.26
N LYS A 56 -9.44 -13.35 10.95
CA LYS A 56 -8.39 -13.57 11.96
C LYS A 56 -7.90 -12.25 12.59
N GLY A 57 -8.11 -11.13 11.90
CA GLY A 57 -7.66 -9.82 12.30
C GLY A 57 -6.14 -9.66 12.20
N TYR A 58 -5.66 -8.54 12.73
CA TYR A 58 -4.25 -8.16 12.65
C TYR A 58 -3.79 -7.42 13.91
N ARG A 59 -2.49 -7.18 13.98
CA ARG A 59 -1.87 -6.29 14.96
C ARG A 59 -1.11 -5.20 14.22
N VAL A 60 -1.39 -3.95 14.54
CA VAL A 60 -0.60 -2.81 14.06
C VAL A 60 0.73 -2.78 14.80
N ILE A 61 1.84 -2.69 14.06
CA ILE A 61 3.19 -2.67 14.62
C ILE A 61 3.93 -1.36 14.36
N ALA A 62 3.55 -0.62 13.32
CA ALA A 62 4.08 0.71 13.06
C ALA A 62 3.04 1.56 12.31
N LYS A 63 3.07 2.86 12.57
CA LYS A 63 2.34 3.89 11.84
C LYS A 63 3.31 5.01 11.48
N SER A 64 3.20 5.53 10.27
CA SER A 64 3.97 6.66 9.78
C SER A 64 3.00 7.68 9.21
N GLY A 65 3.20 8.97 9.49
CA GLY A 65 2.30 10.06 9.09
C GLY A 65 1.43 10.64 10.21
N ASP A 66 1.79 10.43 11.48
CA ASP A 66 1.18 11.07 12.66
C ASP A 66 1.61 12.56 12.80
N ALA A 67 1.57 13.33 11.70
CA ALA A 67 1.41 14.77 11.85
C ALA A 67 -0.01 14.95 12.39
N ALA A 68 -0.13 15.42 13.64
CA ALA A 68 -1.41 15.67 14.29
C ALA A 68 -2.33 16.39 13.29
N GLU A 69 -3.52 15.83 13.05
CA GLU A 69 -4.56 16.57 12.35
C GLU A 69 -4.89 17.77 13.23
N GLU A 70 -4.26 18.91 12.94
CA GLU A 70 -4.71 20.18 13.49
C GLU A 70 -6.19 20.31 13.09
N PRO A 71 -7.13 20.43 14.05
CA PRO A 71 -8.53 20.66 13.73
C PRO A 71 -8.66 22.09 13.18
N GLY A 72 -8.34 22.26 11.90
CA GLY A 72 -8.46 23.52 11.18
C GLY A 72 -9.74 23.55 10.37
N ASP A 73 -10.47 24.66 10.43
CA ASP A 73 -11.54 24.96 9.48
C ASP A 73 -10.94 25.20 8.09
N TYR A 74 -10.76 24.11 7.33
CA TYR A 74 -10.23 24.19 5.98
C TYR A 74 -11.35 24.62 5.03
N PRO A 75 -11.16 25.67 4.20
CA PRO A 75 -12.23 26.27 3.38
C PRO A 75 -12.81 25.36 2.28
N PHE A 76 -12.40 24.09 2.20
CA PHE A 76 -12.96 23.05 1.33
C PHE A 76 -12.99 21.66 1.98
N GLY A 77 -12.77 21.57 3.30
CA GLY A 77 -12.52 20.29 3.99
C GLY A 77 -11.21 19.60 3.57
N LEU A 78 -10.40 20.23 2.72
CA LEU A 78 -9.13 19.71 2.24
C LEU A 78 -7.99 20.25 3.11
N ASN A 79 -7.47 19.40 3.98
CA ASN A 79 -6.30 19.71 4.79
C ASN A 79 -5.03 19.62 3.91
N PRO A 80 -4.27 20.70 3.69
CA PRO A 80 -3.00 20.64 2.95
C PRO A 80 -1.93 19.77 3.64
N ALA A 81 -2.02 19.59 4.96
CA ALA A 81 -1.24 18.59 5.71
C ALA A 81 -1.83 17.17 5.59
N GLY A 82 -3.07 17.01 5.11
CA GLY A 82 -3.68 15.72 4.75
C GLY A 82 -3.02 15.05 3.53
N TYR A 83 -2.22 15.78 2.76
CA TYR A 83 -1.32 15.22 1.73
C TYR A 83 -0.10 14.51 2.33
N THR A 84 0.06 14.51 3.66
CA THR A 84 1.11 13.73 4.32
C THR A 84 0.96 12.26 3.96
N SER A 85 2.11 11.64 3.66
CA SER A 85 2.11 10.22 3.36
C SER A 85 1.79 9.45 4.64
N ARG A 86 0.63 8.81 4.69
CA ARG A 86 0.23 7.91 5.80
C ARG A 86 0.47 6.48 5.40
N SER A 87 1.23 5.77 6.20
CA SER A 87 1.41 4.34 6.05
C SER A 87 1.33 3.60 7.38
N MET A 88 0.95 2.33 7.29
CA MET A 88 0.79 1.44 8.43
C MET A 88 1.49 0.12 8.12
N ILE A 89 2.16 -0.47 9.11
CA ILE A 89 2.63 -1.84 9.03
C ILE A 89 1.82 -2.67 10.01
N VAL A 90 1.25 -3.76 9.50
CA VAL A 90 0.47 -4.73 10.28
C VAL A 90 1.05 -6.13 10.14
N ILE A 91 0.76 -6.96 11.14
CA ILE A 91 1.01 -8.41 11.10
C ILE A 91 -0.34 -9.10 11.27
N CYS A 92 -0.76 -9.89 10.28
CA CYS A 92 -1.96 -10.71 10.39
C CYS A 92 -1.78 -11.76 11.51
N LYS A 93 -2.85 -12.05 12.26
CA LYS A 93 -2.78 -12.98 13.39
C LYS A 93 -2.65 -14.44 12.95
#